data_AF-A0A7J6PZ89-F1
#
_entry.id   AF-A0A7J6PZ89-F1
#
_cell.length_a   1.000
_cell.length_b   1.000
_cell.length_c   1.000
_cell.angle_alpha   90.00
_cell.angle_beta   90.00
_cell.angle_gamma   90.00
#
_symmetry.space_group_name_H-M   'P 1'
#
loop_
_entity.id
_entity.type
_entity.pdbx_description
1 polymer ?
#
loop_
_entity_poly.entity_id
_entity_poly.type
_entity_poly.pdbx_seq_one_letter_code
_entity_poly.pdbx_strand_id
1 'polypeptide(L)'
;MKMPGKRLSYSTFAVAAGYPRMPLFIDTLMFIHNAGIDTAYLQVFASLGLALLENWSPGSTEGNRFLIRVGLIGLIVVLLLPVCFLKRITYTAVTNFIGLCLFLYAVAAGVIYCFTVDEQLGERFVGIPPTTTVWSILAVFPIFIFGYSCHFNLPQVAEDMVNRDMKKLTTTSVSSIVVAVIFYSLAMIAPYYAFGDTVESNFYLSLPVSNIAIHIGYIALPFAVLTAFPLLLFPARQSISSVITYYFPRLQDTLKLHIGTTVAFLVICTALAIIFEDLGATIQFIGIIGTNFLAFVIPCFVYLNICYTPVPDGATQGGLESSNELEAKDDDQHEETSLFCKLRKQSLEWHGALALFIISLIFFPLCLTGLINDLVSA
;
A
#
# COMPACT_ATOMS: atom_id res chain seq x y z
N MET A 1 1.30 3.44 -27.49
CA MET A 1 0.07 3.74 -26.69
C MET A 1 0.15 5.03 -25.84
N LYS A 2 -0.32 6.15 -26.41
CA LYS A 2 -0.80 7.34 -25.64
C LYS A 2 -2.32 7.22 -25.60
N MET A 3 -2.88 6.75 -24.48
CA MET A 3 -4.33 6.76 -24.33
C MET A 3 -4.81 8.21 -24.14
N PRO A 4 -5.84 8.67 -24.85
CA PRO A 4 -6.30 10.04 -24.78
C PRO A 4 -6.93 10.31 -23.41
N GLY A 5 -6.31 11.20 -22.63
CA GLY A 5 -6.96 11.98 -21.57
C GLY A 5 -7.29 11.28 -20.24
N LYS A 6 -7.18 9.95 -20.10
CA LYS A 6 -7.30 9.27 -18.79
C LYS A 6 -5.91 8.90 -18.25
N ARG A 7 -5.61 9.35 -17.03
CA ARG A 7 -4.41 8.92 -16.29
C ARG A 7 -4.40 7.38 -16.20
N LEU A 8 -3.24 6.77 -16.42
CA LEU A 8 -3.06 5.33 -16.23
C LEU A 8 -3.40 4.98 -14.77
N SER A 9 -4.37 4.10 -14.59
CA SER A 9 -4.80 3.62 -13.27
C SER A 9 -4.78 2.10 -13.27
N TYR A 10 -4.67 1.52 -12.09
CA TYR A 10 -4.64 0.07 -11.94
C TYR A 10 -5.89 -0.61 -12.53
N SER A 11 -7.05 0.03 -12.40
CA SER A 11 -8.33 -0.41 -12.98
C SER A 11 -8.39 -0.26 -14.51
N THR A 12 -7.59 0.62 -15.11
CA THR A 12 -7.47 0.75 -16.58
C THR A 12 -6.94 -0.53 -17.22
N PHE A 13 -6.05 -1.27 -16.55
CA PHE A 13 -5.53 -2.54 -17.05
C PHE A 13 -6.60 -3.64 -17.12
N ALA A 14 -7.55 -3.65 -16.19
CA ALA A 14 -8.65 -4.61 -16.21
C ALA A 14 -9.66 -4.33 -17.35
N VAL A 15 -9.87 -3.06 -17.70
CA VAL A 15 -10.65 -2.70 -18.90
C VAL A 15 -9.96 -3.20 -20.16
N ALA A 16 -8.65 -2.95 -20.27
CA ALA A 16 -7.85 -3.39 -21.42
C ALA A 16 -7.85 -4.93 -21.57
N ALA A 17 -7.99 -5.67 -20.47
CA ALA A 17 -8.10 -7.12 -20.46
C ALA A 17 -9.50 -7.67 -20.81
N GLY A 18 -10.47 -6.81 -21.17
CA GLY A 18 -11.79 -7.22 -21.65
C GLY A 18 -12.89 -7.34 -20.57
N TYR A 19 -12.65 -6.87 -19.34
CA TYR A 19 -13.65 -6.94 -18.26
C TYR A 19 -14.26 -5.56 -17.93
N PRO A 20 -15.47 -5.25 -18.41
CA PRO A 20 -16.08 -3.92 -18.24
C PRO A 20 -16.57 -3.63 -16.80
N ARG A 21 -16.78 -4.66 -15.96
CA ARG A 21 -17.27 -4.51 -14.57
C ARG A 21 -16.19 -4.66 -13.50
N MET A 22 -15.05 -5.29 -13.80
CA MET A 22 -13.94 -5.42 -12.85
C MET A 22 -13.34 -4.10 -12.36
N PRO A 23 -13.28 -3.01 -13.15
CA PRO A 23 -12.77 -1.73 -12.69
C PRO A 23 -13.45 -1.22 -11.42
N LEU A 24 -14.77 -1.40 -11.29
CA LEU A 24 -15.53 -0.98 -10.11
C LEU A 24 -15.10 -1.74 -8.85
N PHE A 25 -14.86 -3.03 -8.99
CA PHE A 25 -14.38 -3.88 -7.89
C PHE A 25 -12.95 -3.49 -7.47
N ILE A 26 -12.06 -3.30 -8.46
CA ILE A 26 -10.68 -2.88 -8.25
C ILE A 26 -10.62 -1.49 -7.59
N ASP A 27 -11.39 -0.53 -8.10
CA ASP A 27 -11.44 0.83 -7.57
C ASP A 27 -11.99 0.85 -6.12
N THR A 28 -12.99 0.02 -5.83
CA THR A 28 -13.52 -0.12 -4.45
C THR A 28 -12.47 -0.71 -3.52
N LEU A 29 -11.77 -1.77 -3.95
CA LEU A 29 -10.69 -2.38 -3.17
C LEU A 29 -9.51 -1.43 -2.95
N MET A 30 -9.12 -0.66 -3.98
CA MET A 30 -8.08 0.36 -3.85
C MET A 30 -8.46 1.43 -2.84
N PHE A 31 -9.73 1.86 -2.82
CA PHE A 31 -10.21 2.81 -1.83
C PHE A 31 -10.11 2.26 -0.41
N ILE A 32 -10.58 1.02 -0.19
CA ILE A 32 -10.51 0.35 1.12
C ILE A 32 -9.05 0.16 1.55
N HIS A 33 -8.20 -0.31 0.65
CA HIS A 33 -6.78 -0.55 0.91
C HIS A 33 -6.08 0.74 1.32
N ASN A 34 -6.17 1.80 0.52
CA ASN A 34 -5.52 3.08 0.80
C ASN A 34 -6.07 3.76 2.06
N ALA A 35 -7.39 3.69 2.31
CA ALA A 35 -7.98 4.18 3.55
C ALA A 35 -7.42 3.46 4.78
N GLY A 36 -7.17 2.16 4.65
CA GLY A 36 -6.49 1.38 5.68
C GLY A 36 -5.06 1.87 5.95
N ILE A 37 -4.26 2.11 4.89
CA ILE A 37 -2.88 2.61 5.06
C ILE A 37 -2.88 3.98 5.74
N ASP A 38 -3.74 4.89 5.29
CA ASP A 38 -3.85 6.23 5.86
C ASP A 38 -4.38 6.18 7.31
N THR A 39 -5.22 5.20 7.65
CA THR A 39 -5.61 4.90 9.04
C THR A 39 -4.39 4.52 9.88
N ALA A 40 -3.52 3.63 9.37
CA ALA A 40 -2.29 3.24 10.05
C ALA A 40 -1.34 4.43 10.25
N TYR A 41 -1.27 5.37 9.31
CA TYR A 41 -0.48 6.60 9.48
C TYR A 41 -1.02 7.49 10.62
N LEU A 42 -2.35 7.61 10.75
CA LEU A 42 -2.96 8.32 11.88
C LEU A 42 -2.68 7.61 13.21
N GLN A 43 -2.72 6.28 13.24
CA GLN A 43 -2.37 5.49 14.43
C GLN A 43 -0.91 5.70 14.83
N VAL A 44 0.04 5.65 13.89
CA VAL A 44 1.47 5.90 14.15
C VAL A 44 1.69 7.29 14.74
N PHE A 45 1.04 8.32 14.17
CA PHE A 45 1.13 9.68 14.71
C PHE A 45 0.58 9.76 16.13
N ALA A 46 -0.59 9.17 16.38
CA ALA A 46 -1.24 9.22 17.67
C ALA A 46 -0.47 8.44 18.75
N SER A 47 0.04 7.24 18.43
CA SER A 47 0.77 6.41 19.39
C SER A 47 2.11 7.03 19.78
N LEU A 48 2.88 7.52 18.80
CA LEU A 48 4.18 8.14 19.05
C LEU A 48 4.03 9.53 19.69
N GLY A 49 3.03 10.31 19.27
CA GLY A 49 2.70 11.59 19.90
C GLY A 49 2.28 11.43 21.36
N LEU A 50 1.49 10.41 21.66
CA LEU A 50 1.08 10.11 23.03
C LEU A 50 2.27 9.73 23.92
N ALA A 51 3.15 8.84 23.44
CA ALA A 51 4.37 8.46 24.15
C ALA A 51 5.31 9.67 24.41
N LEU A 52 5.41 10.60 23.45
CA LEU A 52 6.15 11.85 23.64
C LEU A 52 5.53 12.74 24.74
N LEU A 53 4.21 12.88 24.76
CA LEU A 53 3.50 13.66 25.79
C LEU A 53 3.68 13.06 27.17
N GLU A 54 3.62 11.72 27.29
CA GLU A 54 3.85 11.00 28.54
C GLU A 54 5.27 11.22 29.08
N ASN A 55 6.26 11.25 28.19
CA ASN A 55 7.64 11.52 28.56
C ASN A 55 7.88 13.00 28.94
N TRP A 56 7.24 13.96 28.26
CA TRP A 56 7.39 15.39 28.58
C TRP A 56 6.65 15.82 29.85
N SER A 57 5.49 15.22 30.14
CA SER A 57 4.70 15.52 31.32
C SER A 57 4.18 14.25 31.97
N PRO A 58 5.01 13.59 32.82
CA PRO A 58 4.62 12.40 33.55
C PRO A 58 3.34 12.65 34.37
N GLY A 59 2.37 11.72 34.31
CA GLY A 59 1.08 11.81 34.99
C GLY A 59 -0.01 12.63 34.28
N SER A 60 0.31 13.32 33.17
CA SER A 60 -0.69 14.12 32.43
C SER A 60 -1.72 13.29 31.66
N THR A 61 -1.41 12.04 31.36
CA THR A 61 -2.29 11.13 30.59
C THR A 61 -3.12 10.20 31.48
N GLU A 62 -2.91 10.22 32.81
CA GLU A 62 -3.62 9.37 33.75
C GLU A 62 -5.12 9.70 33.72
N GLY A 63 -5.95 8.74 33.29
CA GLY A 63 -7.41 8.85 33.19
C GLY A 63 -7.96 9.37 31.86
N ASN A 64 -7.15 10.02 31.01
CA ASN A 64 -7.61 10.66 29.75
C ASN A 64 -6.90 10.17 28.49
N ARG A 65 -6.13 9.07 28.57
CA ARG A 65 -5.31 8.53 27.47
C ARG A 65 -6.07 8.42 26.13
N PHE A 66 -7.29 7.89 26.16
CA PHE A 66 -8.15 7.77 24.97
C PHE A 66 -8.53 9.15 24.38
N LEU A 67 -8.94 10.11 25.22
CA LEU A 67 -9.31 11.46 24.77
C LEU A 67 -8.11 12.21 24.17
N ILE A 68 -6.92 12.06 24.76
CA ILE A 68 -5.68 12.64 24.23
C ILE A 68 -5.35 12.03 22.88
N ARG A 69 -5.46 10.70 22.74
CA ARG A 69 -5.28 9.99 21.47
C ARG A 69 -6.24 10.53 20.39
N VAL A 70 -7.53 10.61 20.69
CA VAL A 70 -8.55 11.17 19.79
C VAL A 70 -8.22 12.63 19.43
N GLY A 71 -7.79 13.43 20.41
CA GLY A 71 -7.35 14.81 20.22
C GLY A 71 -6.14 14.93 19.28
N LEU A 72 -5.14 14.05 19.41
CA LEU A 72 -3.97 13.98 18.53
C LEU A 72 -4.37 13.62 17.09
N ILE A 73 -5.25 12.63 16.91
CA ILE A 73 -5.78 12.25 15.59
C ILE A 73 -6.54 13.43 14.97
N GLY A 74 -7.44 14.05 15.74
CA GLY A 74 -8.21 15.21 15.27
C GLY A 74 -7.31 16.38 14.88
N LEU A 75 -6.30 16.68 15.70
CA LEU A 75 -5.32 17.74 15.43
C LEU A 75 -4.60 17.48 14.10
N ILE A 76 -4.07 16.27 13.89
CA ILE A 76 -3.30 16.01 12.69
C ILE A 76 -4.16 16.00 11.43
N VAL A 77 -5.40 15.49 11.52
CA VAL A 77 -6.35 15.56 10.40
C VAL A 77 -6.63 17.01 10.03
N VAL A 78 -6.84 17.90 11.02
CA VAL A 78 -7.04 19.34 10.78
C VAL A 78 -5.83 19.97 10.08
N LEU A 79 -4.60 19.59 10.47
CA LEU A 79 -3.38 20.06 9.83
C LEU A 79 -3.22 19.52 8.39
N LEU A 80 -3.71 18.30 8.12
CA LEU A 80 -3.67 17.69 6.79
C LEU A 80 -4.77 18.20 5.84
N LEU A 81 -5.89 18.72 6.36
CA LEU A 81 -7.00 19.25 5.55
C LEU A 81 -6.56 20.13 4.37
N PRO A 82 -5.77 21.22 4.56
CA PRO A 82 -5.39 22.10 3.44
C PRO A 82 -4.65 21.35 2.33
N VAL A 83 -3.82 20.36 2.68
CA VAL A 83 -3.04 19.58 1.71
C VAL A 83 -3.94 18.57 0.98
N CYS A 84 -4.88 17.95 1.70
CA CYS A 84 -5.80 16.94 1.15
C CYS A 84 -6.80 17.53 0.12
N PHE A 85 -7.13 18.82 0.22
CA PHE A 85 -7.98 19.52 -0.75
C PHE A 85 -7.25 20.02 -2.00
N LEU A 86 -5.92 19.84 -2.07
CA LEU A 86 -5.18 20.21 -3.28
C LEU A 86 -5.61 19.31 -4.45
N LYS A 87 -6.03 19.96 -5.54
CA LYS A 87 -6.41 19.27 -6.79
C LYS A 87 -5.21 18.65 -7.49
N ARG A 88 -4.02 19.25 -7.32
CA ARG A 88 -2.74 18.78 -7.88
C ARG A 88 -1.65 19.06 -6.87
N ILE A 89 -0.78 18.08 -6.64
CA ILE A 89 0.41 18.25 -5.83
C ILE A 89 1.57 18.48 -6.80
N THR A 90 1.95 19.75 -7.02
CA THR A 90 2.97 20.13 -8.01
C THR A 90 4.41 19.90 -7.51
N TYR A 91 4.59 19.69 -6.20
CA TYR A 91 5.90 19.53 -5.54
C TYR A 91 5.98 18.27 -4.66
N THR A 92 5.39 17.15 -5.10
CA THR A 92 5.48 15.86 -4.37
C THR A 92 6.94 15.40 -4.18
N ALA A 93 7.81 15.66 -5.16
CA ALA A 93 9.20 15.19 -5.11
C ALA A 93 9.97 15.71 -3.87
N VAL A 94 9.81 16.99 -3.52
CA VAL A 94 10.49 17.59 -2.36
C VAL A 94 9.91 17.03 -1.06
N THR A 95 8.58 16.99 -0.94
CA THR A 95 7.89 16.44 0.23
C THR A 95 8.23 14.97 0.44
N ASN A 96 8.29 14.17 -0.62
CA ASN A 96 8.66 12.76 -0.57
C ASN A 96 10.14 12.57 -0.20
N PHE A 97 11.03 13.43 -0.71
CA PHE A 97 12.44 13.39 -0.35
C PHE A 97 12.64 13.71 1.13
N ILE A 98 11.98 14.75 1.65
CA ILE A 98 12.01 15.09 3.08
C ILE A 98 11.45 13.92 3.91
N GLY A 99 10.29 13.38 3.52
CA GLY A 99 9.69 12.22 4.17
C GLY A 99 10.62 11.01 4.22
N LEU A 100 11.29 10.71 3.11
CA LEU A 100 12.27 9.63 3.02
C LEU A 100 13.46 9.87 3.94
N CYS A 101 14.02 11.10 3.99
CA CYS A 101 15.12 11.42 4.90
C CYS A 101 14.71 11.25 6.38
N LEU A 102 13.52 11.70 6.77
CA LEU A 102 13.00 11.55 8.13
C LEU A 102 12.78 10.07 8.49
N PHE A 103 12.22 9.30 7.56
CA PHE A 103 12.03 7.85 7.72
C PHE A 103 13.38 7.13 7.89
N LEU A 104 14.33 7.39 6.99
CA LEU A 104 15.66 6.79 7.04
C LEU A 104 16.40 7.15 8.33
N TYR A 105 16.28 8.40 8.79
CA TYR A 105 16.82 8.83 10.07
C TYR A 105 16.22 8.01 11.23
N ALA A 106 14.90 7.93 11.31
CA ALA A 106 14.23 7.22 12.41
C ALA A 106 14.60 5.73 12.43
N VAL A 107 14.58 5.07 11.26
CA VAL A 107 14.97 3.66 11.12
C VAL A 107 16.45 3.47 11.51
N ALA A 108 17.36 4.30 10.99
CA ALA A 108 18.77 4.20 11.32
C ALA A 108 19.03 4.42 12.82
N ALA A 109 18.43 5.45 13.43
CA ALA A 109 18.56 5.73 14.86
C ALA A 109 18.03 4.56 15.71
N GLY A 110 16.86 4.02 15.36
CA GLY A 110 16.26 2.88 16.06
C GLY A 110 17.10 1.60 15.94
N VAL A 111 17.55 1.27 14.73
CA VAL A 111 18.38 0.08 14.48
C VAL A 111 19.74 0.19 15.16
N ILE A 112 20.42 1.34 15.07
CA ILE A 112 21.69 1.58 15.74
C ILE A 112 21.49 1.44 17.25
N TYR A 113 20.44 2.05 17.80
CA TYR A 113 20.15 1.94 19.23
C TYR A 113 19.99 0.47 19.66
N CYS A 114 19.19 -0.31 18.93
CA CYS A 114 18.96 -1.73 19.23
C CYS A 114 20.27 -2.55 19.27
N PHE A 115 21.27 -2.23 18.45
CA PHE A 115 22.58 -2.91 18.49
C PHE A 115 23.51 -2.38 19.59
N THR A 116 23.33 -1.12 20.01
CA THR A 116 24.17 -0.48 21.05
C THR A 116 23.67 -0.68 22.47
N VAL A 117 22.43 -1.14 22.65
CA VAL A 117 21.90 -1.47 23.98
C VAL A 117 22.72 -2.62 24.57
N ASP A 118 23.53 -2.28 25.56
CA ASP A 118 24.35 -3.21 26.33
C ASP A 118 23.48 -4.17 27.15
N GLU A 119 24.02 -5.37 27.40
CA GLU A 119 23.49 -6.57 28.07
C GLU A 119 22.77 -6.39 29.44
N GLN A 120 22.49 -5.19 29.92
CA GLN A 120 22.04 -4.95 31.29
C GLN A 120 20.52 -5.10 31.55
N LEU A 121 19.70 -5.33 30.51
CA LEU A 121 18.22 -5.40 30.66
C LEU A 121 17.57 -6.75 30.36
N GLY A 122 18.33 -7.81 30.09
CA GLY A 122 17.78 -9.16 29.96
C GLY A 122 18.60 -10.05 29.05
N GLU A 123 18.51 -11.36 29.26
CA GLU A 123 19.09 -12.34 28.35
C GLU A 123 18.58 -12.07 26.94
N ARG A 124 19.50 -11.77 26.01
CA ARG A 124 19.16 -11.59 24.59
C ARG A 124 18.53 -12.90 24.11
N PHE A 125 17.20 -12.94 23.97
CA PHE A 125 16.51 -14.13 23.51
C PHE A 125 16.73 -14.27 22.00
N VAL A 126 17.77 -15.02 21.63
CA VAL A 126 18.01 -15.45 20.26
C VAL A 126 17.35 -16.81 20.09
N GLY A 127 16.04 -16.81 19.80
CA GLY A 127 15.27 -18.04 19.64
C GLY A 127 13.93 -17.81 18.96
N ILE A 128 13.34 -18.91 18.47
CA ILE A 128 11.91 -18.93 18.13
C ILE A 128 11.15 -19.11 19.44
N PRO A 129 10.20 -18.22 19.77
CA PRO A 129 9.46 -18.30 21.02
C PRO A 129 8.73 -19.63 21.10
N PRO A 130 8.71 -20.31 22.26
CA PRO A 130 8.02 -21.59 22.41
C PRO A 130 6.50 -21.46 22.22
N THR A 131 5.96 -20.24 22.25
CA THR A 131 4.57 -19.88 21.95
C THR A 131 4.28 -19.79 20.44
N THR A 132 5.29 -19.90 19.58
CA THR A 132 5.12 -19.81 18.12
C THR A 132 4.36 -21.02 17.61
N THR A 133 3.15 -20.80 17.09
CA THR A 133 2.35 -21.82 16.45
C THR A 133 2.28 -21.55 14.94
N VAL A 134 1.83 -22.54 14.16
CA VAL A 134 1.54 -22.32 12.74
C VAL A 134 0.49 -21.22 12.55
N TRP A 135 -0.47 -21.10 13.48
CA TRP A 135 -1.52 -20.09 13.44
C TRP A 135 -0.99 -18.67 13.66
N SER A 136 -0.06 -18.47 14.58
CA SER A 136 0.55 -17.16 14.82
C SER A 136 1.40 -16.71 13.63
N ILE A 137 2.11 -17.64 12.98
CA ILE A 137 2.84 -17.35 11.73
C ILE A 137 1.86 -16.92 10.63
N LEU A 138 0.75 -17.65 10.46
CA LEU A 138 -0.28 -17.32 9.47
C LEU A 138 -0.99 -16.00 9.76
N ALA A 139 -1.15 -15.62 11.04
CA ALA A 139 -1.74 -14.34 11.44
C ALA A 139 -0.84 -13.14 11.07
N VAL A 140 0.48 -13.28 11.19
CA VAL A 140 1.46 -12.21 10.92
C VAL A 140 1.89 -12.15 9.46
N PHE A 141 1.79 -13.25 8.70
CA PHE A 141 2.20 -13.29 7.30
C PHE A 141 1.59 -12.20 6.39
N PRO A 142 0.32 -11.78 6.55
CA PRO A 142 -0.25 -10.65 5.81
C PRO A 142 0.51 -9.32 6.01
N ILE A 143 1.17 -9.10 7.15
CA ILE A 143 2.02 -7.92 7.37
C ILE A 143 3.19 -7.92 6.38
N PHE A 144 3.82 -9.08 6.16
CA PHE A 144 4.91 -9.21 5.17
C PHE A 144 4.42 -8.90 3.77
N ILE A 145 3.30 -9.50 3.35
CA ILE A 145 2.70 -9.24 2.05
C ILE A 145 2.39 -7.75 1.88
N PHE A 146 1.79 -7.14 2.91
CA PHE A 146 1.47 -5.72 2.91
C PHE A 146 2.73 -4.85 2.80
N GLY A 147 3.79 -5.16 3.55
CA GLY A 147 5.05 -4.41 3.52
C GLY A 147 5.69 -4.34 2.13
N TYR A 148 5.57 -5.41 1.34
CA TYR A 148 6.07 -5.47 -0.05
C TYR A 148 5.06 -4.98 -1.10
N SER A 149 3.94 -4.40 -0.68
CA SER A 149 2.93 -3.90 -1.61
C SER A 149 3.30 -2.53 -2.18
N CYS A 150 3.83 -2.52 -3.41
CA CYS A 150 4.11 -1.28 -4.15
C CYS A 150 3.49 -1.26 -5.56
N HIS A 151 2.87 -2.37 -5.98
CA HIS A 151 2.39 -2.61 -7.34
C HIS A 151 1.30 -1.62 -7.78
N PHE A 152 0.46 -1.14 -6.86
CA PHE A 152 -0.61 -0.18 -7.16
C PHE A 152 -0.07 1.22 -7.50
N ASN A 153 1.16 1.54 -7.11
CA ASN A 153 1.85 2.80 -7.46
C ASN A 153 2.60 2.71 -8.80
N LEU A 154 2.84 1.50 -9.32
CA LEU A 154 3.58 1.29 -10.56
C LEU A 154 3.01 2.07 -11.76
N PRO A 155 1.68 2.20 -11.97
CA PRO A 155 1.14 2.99 -13.07
C PRO A 155 1.48 4.48 -12.96
N GLN A 156 1.50 5.04 -11.75
CA GLN A 156 1.87 6.44 -11.52
C GLN A 156 3.37 6.65 -11.78
N VAL A 157 4.21 5.75 -11.26
CA VAL A 157 5.66 5.77 -11.52
C VAL A 157 5.97 5.65 -13.01
N ALA A 158 5.19 4.86 -13.75
CA ALA A 158 5.36 4.70 -15.19
C ALA A 158 4.97 5.94 -15.99
N GLU A 159 3.97 6.71 -15.54
CA GLU A 159 3.57 7.98 -16.16
C GLU A 159 4.58 9.10 -15.88
N ASP A 160 5.19 9.10 -14.70
CA ASP A 160 6.20 10.10 -14.32
C ASP A 160 7.60 9.78 -14.89
N MET A 161 7.80 8.59 -15.48
CA MET A 161 9.09 8.15 -16.01
C MET A 161 9.46 8.82 -17.34
N VAL A 162 10.61 9.49 -17.36
CA VAL A 162 11.17 10.09 -18.59
C VAL A 162 11.61 8.98 -19.57
N ASN A 163 11.06 9.03 -20.79
CA ASN A 163 11.27 8.03 -21.84
C ASN A 163 10.93 6.62 -21.34
N ARG A 164 9.63 6.39 -21.07
CA ARG A 164 9.06 5.14 -20.56
C ARG A 164 9.54 3.94 -21.36
N ASP A 165 10.18 3.00 -20.67
CA ASP A 165 10.67 1.75 -21.23
C ASP A 165 10.46 0.61 -20.25
N MET A 166 10.14 -0.59 -20.75
CA MET A 166 9.87 -1.75 -19.91
C MET A 166 11.11 -2.20 -19.14
N LYS A 167 12.32 -2.13 -19.73
CA LYS A 167 13.55 -2.51 -19.02
C LYS A 167 13.82 -1.57 -17.86
N LYS A 168 13.60 -0.26 -18.04
CA LYS A 168 13.69 0.73 -16.96
C LYS A 168 12.70 0.42 -15.83
N LEU A 169 11.43 0.17 -16.16
CA LEU A 169 10.40 -0.17 -15.16
C LEU A 169 10.76 -1.43 -14.37
N THR A 170 11.21 -2.49 -15.04
CA THR A 170 11.67 -3.71 -14.37
C THR A 170 12.88 -3.45 -13.48
N THR A 171 13.87 -2.69 -13.99
CA THR A 171 15.10 -2.39 -13.22
C THR A 171 14.78 -1.57 -11.98
N THR A 172 13.95 -0.52 -12.12
CA THR A 172 13.48 0.30 -10.99
C THR A 172 12.66 -0.51 -9.99
N SER A 173 11.82 -1.44 -10.45
CA SER A 173 11.02 -2.29 -9.56
C SER A 173 11.91 -3.24 -8.77
N VAL A 174 12.83 -3.95 -9.46
CA VAL A 174 13.75 -4.90 -8.81
C VAL A 174 14.69 -4.17 -7.83
N SER A 175 15.25 -3.03 -8.21
CA SER A 175 16.12 -2.27 -7.30
C SER A 175 15.36 -1.77 -6.07
N SER A 176 14.11 -1.32 -6.23
CA SER A 176 13.26 -0.89 -5.12
C SER A 176 12.98 -2.03 -4.14
N ILE A 177 12.68 -3.23 -4.64
CA ILE A 177 12.46 -4.42 -3.80
C ILE A 177 13.73 -4.82 -3.07
N VAL A 178 14.89 -4.84 -3.74
CA VAL A 178 16.17 -5.17 -3.08
C VAL A 178 16.47 -4.19 -1.94
N VAL A 179 16.28 -2.89 -2.16
CA VAL A 179 16.45 -1.87 -1.13
C VAL A 179 15.47 -2.09 0.02
N ALA A 180 14.19 -2.35 -0.27
CA ALA A 180 13.18 -2.63 0.74
C ALA A 180 13.53 -3.86 1.60
N VAL A 181 14.00 -4.95 0.98
CA VAL A 181 14.44 -6.16 1.69
C VAL A 181 15.53 -5.84 2.71
N ILE A 182 16.53 -5.03 2.34
CA ILE A 182 17.62 -4.64 3.25
C ILE A 182 17.08 -3.86 4.44
N PHE A 183 16.31 -2.81 4.20
CA PHE A 183 15.79 -1.95 5.27
C PHE A 183 14.79 -2.68 6.17
N TYR A 184 13.87 -3.45 5.59
CA TYR A 184 12.88 -4.21 6.36
C TYR A 184 13.55 -5.30 7.18
N SER A 185 14.54 -6.02 6.64
CA SER A 185 15.27 -7.03 7.40
C SER A 185 15.97 -6.42 8.61
N LEU A 186 16.62 -5.26 8.45
CA LEU A 186 17.23 -4.53 9.57
C LEU A 186 16.20 -4.08 10.61
N ALA A 187 15.08 -3.52 10.15
CA ALA A 187 14.00 -3.02 11.02
C ALA A 187 13.19 -4.13 11.71
N MET A 188 13.24 -5.37 11.21
CA MET A 188 12.64 -6.54 11.88
C MET A 188 13.62 -7.24 12.81
N ILE A 189 14.85 -7.49 12.36
CA ILE A 189 15.83 -8.28 13.11
C ILE A 189 16.37 -7.49 14.32
N ALA A 190 16.71 -6.21 14.15
CA ALA A 190 17.36 -5.46 15.22
C ALA A 190 16.47 -5.26 16.46
N PRO A 191 15.19 -4.85 16.34
CA PRO A 191 14.32 -4.71 17.51
C PRO A 191 13.99 -6.04 18.16
N TYR A 192 13.76 -7.09 17.37
CA TYR A 192 13.55 -8.43 17.92
C TYR A 192 14.78 -8.95 18.67
N TYR A 193 15.98 -8.68 18.15
CA TYR A 193 17.22 -9.01 18.84
C TYR A 193 17.39 -8.27 20.19
N ALA A 194 16.90 -7.03 20.29
CA ALA A 194 17.00 -6.20 21.48
C ALA A 194 15.92 -6.50 22.54
N PHE A 195 14.67 -6.74 22.12
CA PHE A 195 13.50 -6.80 23.01
C PHE A 195 12.79 -8.15 23.03
N GLY A 196 13.16 -9.08 22.14
CA GLY A 196 12.51 -10.39 22.02
C GLY A 196 11.00 -10.27 21.84
N ASP A 197 10.25 -11.03 22.64
CA ASP A 197 8.79 -11.13 22.57
C ASP A 197 8.04 -9.89 23.09
N THR A 198 8.74 -8.94 23.70
CA THR A 198 8.15 -7.71 24.24
C THR A 198 8.12 -6.56 23.24
N VAL A 199 8.54 -6.82 21.99
CA VAL A 199 8.53 -5.82 20.92
C VAL A 199 7.10 -5.44 20.54
N GLU A 200 6.82 -4.14 20.51
CA GLU A 200 5.54 -3.60 20.10
C GLU A 200 5.35 -3.68 18.58
N SER A 201 4.09 -3.77 18.12
CA SER A 201 3.74 -3.75 16.69
C SER A 201 4.36 -2.55 15.94
N ASN A 202 4.48 -1.42 16.63
CA ASN A 202 5.38 -0.34 16.25
C ASN A 202 6.62 -0.41 17.14
N PHE A 203 7.70 -1.06 16.67
CA PHE A 203 8.89 -1.30 17.47
C PHE A 203 9.51 -0.02 18.06
N TYR A 204 9.25 1.14 17.45
CA TYR A 204 9.74 2.41 17.95
C TYR A 204 9.21 2.74 19.35
N LEU A 205 8.00 2.25 19.69
CA LEU A 205 7.40 2.37 21.03
C LEU A 205 8.16 1.58 22.10
N SER A 206 8.91 0.54 21.72
CA SER A 206 9.77 -0.21 22.64
C SER A 206 11.08 0.53 22.95
N LEU A 207 11.39 1.62 22.23
CA LEU A 207 12.61 2.41 22.43
C LEU A 207 12.39 3.51 23.48
N PRO A 208 13.35 3.75 24.39
CA PRO A 208 13.20 4.77 25.41
C PRO A 208 13.32 6.17 24.83
N VAL A 209 12.27 6.98 25.07
CA VAL A 209 12.15 8.39 24.64
C VAL A 209 13.21 9.31 25.25
N SER A 210 13.88 8.87 26.32
CA SER A 210 14.94 9.61 27.01
C SER A 210 16.21 9.79 26.18
N ASN A 211 16.49 8.88 25.24
CA ASN A 211 17.63 9.01 24.34
C ASN A 211 17.34 10.08 23.27
N ILE A 212 18.21 11.07 23.12
CA ILE A 212 18.01 12.21 22.20
C ILE A 212 17.82 11.77 20.74
N ALA A 213 18.60 10.80 20.25
CA ALA A 213 18.47 10.34 18.86
C ALA A 213 17.12 9.64 18.63
N ILE A 214 16.68 8.85 19.62
CA ILE A 214 15.37 8.21 19.60
C ILE A 214 14.25 9.24 19.72
N HIS A 215 14.41 10.23 20.58
CA HIS A 215 13.47 11.33 20.75
C HIS A 215 13.20 12.07 19.45
N ILE A 216 14.25 12.37 18.69
CA ILE A 216 14.10 13.01 17.37
C ILE A 216 13.35 12.09 16.42
N GLY A 217 13.58 10.77 16.45
CA GLY A 217 12.86 9.85 15.57
C GLY A 217 11.41 9.62 15.97
N TYR A 218 11.04 9.77 17.26
CA TYR A 218 9.64 9.82 17.71
C TYR A 218 8.87 10.98 17.06
N ILE A 219 9.57 12.04 16.67
CA ILE A 219 9.01 13.17 15.92
C ILE A 219 9.14 12.89 14.41
N ALA A 220 10.31 12.48 13.94
CA ALA A 220 10.61 12.32 12.52
C ALA A 220 9.73 11.25 11.84
N LEU A 221 9.49 10.10 12.50
CA LEU A 221 8.75 8.99 11.92
C LEU A 221 7.27 9.33 11.65
N PRO A 222 6.50 9.93 12.59
CA PRO A 222 5.18 10.46 12.30
C PRO A 222 5.17 11.47 11.17
N PHE A 223 6.09 12.45 11.17
CA PHE A 223 6.15 13.43 10.09
C PHE A 223 6.46 12.79 8.73
N ALA A 224 7.31 11.76 8.70
CA ALA A 224 7.61 11.00 7.49
C ALA A 224 6.35 10.35 6.91
N VAL A 225 5.58 9.63 7.71
CA VAL A 225 4.35 8.98 7.22
C VAL A 225 3.28 9.98 6.80
N LEU A 226 3.21 11.15 7.45
CA LEU A 226 2.30 12.23 7.07
C LEU A 226 2.61 12.84 5.70
N THR A 227 3.88 12.86 5.28
CA THR A 227 4.22 13.28 3.92
C THR A 227 3.67 12.35 2.84
N ALA A 228 3.47 11.06 3.17
CA ALA A 228 2.92 10.06 2.26
C ALA A 228 1.39 10.06 2.21
N PHE A 229 0.71 10.56 3.26
CA PHE A 229 -0.76 10.55 3.37
C PHE A 229 -1.48 11.15 2.13
N PRO A 230 -1.12 12.36 1.63
CA PRO A 230 -1.79 12.93 0.46
C PRO A 230 -1.55 12.12 -0.82
N LEU A 231 -0.46 11.36 -0.90
CA LEU A 231 -0.11 10.53 -2.05
C LEU A 231 -1.04 9.32 -2.16
N LEU A 232 -1.53 8.78 -1.04
CA LEU A 232 -2.44 7.63 -1.00
C LEU A 232 -3.89 8.06 -1.17
N LEU A 233 -4.26 9.22 -0.59
CA LEU A 233 -5.55 9.86 -0.80
C LEU A 233 -5.83 10.11 -2.29
N PHE A 234 -4.81 10.50 -3.08
CA PHE A 234 -5.02 10.87 -4.48
C PHE A 234 -5.58 9.72 -5.35
N PRO A 235 -4.92 8.54 -5.46
CA PRO A 235 -5.47 7.39 -6.16
C PRO A 235 -6.77 6.88 -5.51
N ALA A 236 -6.88 6.88 -4.17
CA ALA A 236 -8.11 6.45 -3.50
C ALA A 236 -9.31 7.31 -3.91
N ARG A 237 -9.12 8.62 -3.94
CA ARG A 237 -10.11 9.60 -4.40
C ARG A 237 -10.48 9.38 -5.86
N GLN A 238 -9.50 9.11 -6.72
CA GLN A 238 -9.76 8.82 -8.13
C GLN A 238 -10.61 7.56 -8.31
N SER A 239 -10.27 6.50 -7.59
CA SER A 239 -11.00 5.23 -7.62
C SER A 239 -12.44 5.38 -7.13
N ILE A 240 -12.68 6.01 -5.98
CA ILE A 240 -14.07 6.20 -5.50
C ILE A 240 -14.85 7.17 -6.38
N SER A 241 -14.20 8.21 -6.93
CA SER A 241 -14.85 9.13 -7.88
C SER A 241 -15.28 8.42 -9.17
N SER A 242 -14.46 7.47 -9.66
CA SER A 242 -14.78 6.59 -10.78
C SER A 242 -16.03 5.74 -10.50
N VAL A 243 -16.08 5.11 -9.32
CA VAL A 243 -17.25 4.31 -8.88
C VAL A 243 -18.50 5.17 -8.77
N ILE A 244 -18.44 6.34 -8.12
CA ILE A 244 -19.61 7.22 -7.97
C ILE A 244 -20.08 7.73 -9.33
N THR A 245 -19.17 8.10 -10.23
CA THR A 245 -19.49 8.62 -11.56
C THR A 245 -20.12 7.54 -12.45
N TYR A 246 -19.78 6.27 -12.26
CA TYR A 246 -20.42 5.15 -12.95
C TYR A 246 -21.93 5.09 -12.67
N TYR A 247 -22.34 5.26 -11.42
CA TYR A 247 -23.76 5.27 -11.03
C TYR A 247 -24.43 6.64 -11.24
N PHE A 248 -23.67 7.72 -11.08
CA PHE A 248 -24.14 9.10 -11.20
C PHE A 248 -23.28 9.92 -12.16
N PRO A 249 -23.44 9.74 -13.50
CA PRO A 249 -22.61 10.43 -14.49
C PRO A 249 -22.65 11.96 -14.39
N ARG A 250 -23.74 12.53 -13.85
CA ARG A 250 -23.93 13.97 -13.65
C ARG A 250 -22.94 14.60 -12.65
N LEU A 251 -22.29 13.78 -11.82
CA LEU A 251 -21.34 14.25 -10.81
C LEU A 251 -19.89 14.29 -11.30
N GLN A 252 -19.63 13.81 -12.53
CA GLN A 252 -18.29 13.76 -13.12
C GLN A 252 -17.62 15.14 -13.06
N ASP A 253 -16.38 15.17 -12.55
CA ASP A 253 -15.52 16.36 -12.43
C ASP A 253 -16.12 17.55 -11.65
N THR A 254 -17.18 17.31 -10.86
CA THR A 254 -17.76 18.37 -10.02
C THR A 254 -16.92 18.65 -8.79
N LEU A 255 -16.83 19.92 -8.38
CA LEU A 255 -16.18 20.30 -7.13
C LEU A 255 -16.84 19.64 -5.91
N LYS A 256 -18.16 19.42 -5.97
CA LYS A 256 -18.92 18.73 -4.91
C LYS A 256 -18.47 17.28 -4.75
N LEU A 257 -18.24 16.54 -5.84
CA LEU A 257 -17.71 15.19 -5.79
C LEU A 257 -16.29 15.18 -5.21
N HIS A 258 -15.45 16.13 -5.61
CA HIS A 258 -14.08 16.25 -5.10
C HIS A 258 -14.04 16.51 -3.58
N ILE A 259 -14.82 17.48 -3.10
CA ILE A 259 -14.89 17.80 -1.67
C ILE A 259 -15.52 16.64 -0.91
N GLY A 260 -16.64 16.10 -1.39
CA GLY A 260 -17.37 15.03 -0.73
C GLY A 260 -16.54 13.75 -0.58
N THR A 261 -15.78 13.36 -1.61
CA THR A 261 -14.92 12.17 -1.57
C THR A 261 -13.72 12.36 -0.65
N THR A 262 -13.06 13.53 -0.67
CA THR A 262 -11.98 13.84 0.28
C THR A 262 -12.49 13.83 1.73
N VAL A 263 -13.62 14.48 2.02
CA VAL A 263 -14.21 14.52 3.37
C VAL A 263 -14.61 13.11 3.83
N ALA A 264 -15.31 12.36 2.98
CA ALA A 264 -15.71 10.98 3.30
C ALA A 264 -14.49 10.10 3.60
N PHE A 265 -13.43 10.20 2.80
CA PHE A 265 -12.19 9.46 3.02
C PHE A 265 -11.55 9.80 4.37
N LEU A 266 -11.39 11.09 4.68
CA LEU A 266 -10.81 11.54 5.96
C LEU A 266 -11.65 11.11 7.16
N VAL A 267 -12.98 11.20 7.06
CA VAL A 267 -13.89 10.75 8.12
C VAL A 267 -13.77 9.24 8.35
N ILE A 268 -13.72 8.44 7.28
CA ILE A 268 -13.54 6.99 7.38
C ILE A 268 -12.20 6.65 8.03
N CYS A 269 -11.09 7.24 7.57
CA CYS A 269 -9.76 6.98 8.15
C CYS A 269 -9.70 7.39 9.63
N THR A 270 -10.28 8.53 9.97
CA THR A 270 -10.34 9.03 11.35
C THR A 270 -11.15 8.10 12.24
N ALA A 271 -12.35 7.68 11.79
CA ALA A 271 -13.20 6.76 12.54
C ALA A 271 -12.50 5.41 12.78
N LEU A 272 -11.88 4.85 11.75
CA LEU A 272 -11.12 3.61 11.87
C LEU A 272 -9.92 3.76 12.82
N ALA A 273 -9.20 4.89 12.79
CA ALA A 273 -8.05 5.12 13.66
C ALA A 273 -8.43 5.31 15.14
N ILE A 274 -9.67 5.73 15.41
CA ILE A 274 -10.23 5.84 16.76
C ILE A 274 -10.73 4.47 17.25
N ILE A 275 -11.36 3.68 16.38
CA ILE A 275 -11.92 2.36 16.73
C ILE A 275 -10.81 1.33 16.92
N PHE A 276 -9.84 1.28 16.01
CA PHE A 276 -8.76 0.31 16.02
C PHE A 276 -7.52 0.95 16.64
N GLU A 277 -7.18 0.48 17.84
CA GLU A 277 -6.01 1.00 18.55
C GLU A 277 -4.70 0.32 18.14
N ASP A 278 -4.78 -0.95 17.76
CA ASP A 278 -3.65 -1.81 17.41
C ASP A 278 -3.25 -1.64 15.93
N LEU A 279 -2.00 -1.21 15.73
CA LEU A 279 -1.41 -1.01 14.41
C LEU A 279 -1.22 -2.35 13.65
N GLY A 280 -0.80 -3.41 14.36
CA GLY A 280 -0.53 -4.72 13.79
C GLY A 280 -1.78 -5.35 13.22
N ALA A 281 -2.86 -5.41 14.01
CA ALA A 281 -4.16 -5.91 13.59
C ALA A 281 -4.74 -5.12 12.40
N THR A 282 -4.56 -3.78 12.41
CA THR A 282 -4.97 -2.92 11.30
C THR A 282 -4.23 -3.31 10.01
N ILE A 283 -2.91 -3.42 10.06
CA ILE A 283 -2.08 -3.81 8.91
C ILE A 283 -2.39 -5.24 8.44
N GLN A 284 -2.58 -6.19 9.35
CA GLN A 284 -2.94 -7.57 9.02
C GLN A 284 -4.26 -7.63 8.24
N PHE A 285 -5.29 -6.92 8.71
CA PHE A 285 -6.59 -6.88 8.06
C PHE A 285 -6.51 -6.27 6.65
N ILE A 286 -5.77 -5.18 6.49
CA ILE A 286 -5.56 -4.53 5.18
C ILE A 286 -4.74 -5.41 4.24
N GLY A 287 -3.76 -6.16 4.76
CA GLY A 287 -2.99 -7.13 4.00
C GLY A 287 -3.85 -8.26 3.44
N ILE A 288 -4.78 -8.79 4.26
CA ILE A 288 -5.69 -9.88 3.89
C ILE A 288 -6.72 -9.42 2.84
N ILE A 289 -7.34 -8.24 3.03
CA ILE A 289 -8.44 -7.80 2.16
C ILE A 289 -7.94 -6.98 0.97
N GLY A 290 -7.06 -6.01 1.21
CA GLY A 290 -6.57 -5.12 0.17
C GLY A 290 -5.47 -5.78 -0.64
N THR A 291 -4.34 -6.06 0.02
CA THR A 291 -3.13 -6.48 -0.69
C THR A 291 -3.27 -7.84 -1.34
N ASN A 292 -3.95 -8.81 -0.72
CA ASN A 292 -4.22 -10.10 -1.33
C ASN A 292 -4.87 -9.97 -2.72
N PHE A 293 -6.00 -9.26 -2.76
CA PHE A 293 -6.78 -9.15 -3.98
C PHE A 293 -6.03 -8.33 -5.02
N LEU A 294 -5.43 -7.21 -4.63
CA LEU A 294 -4.73 -6.32 -5.54
C LEU A 294 -3.40 -6.90 -6.02
N ALA A 295 -2.64 -7.63 -5.20
CA ALA A 295 -1.32 -8.13 -5.56
C ALA A 295 -1.34 -9.51 -6.21
N PHE A 296 -2.22 -10.41 -5.77
CA PHE A 296 -2.22 -11.81 -6.20
C PHE A 296 -3.44 -12.16 -7.04
N VAL A 297 -4.65 -11.92 -6.53
CA VAL A 297 -5.88 -12.41 -7.19
C VAL A 297 -6.13 -11.70 -8.53
N ILE A 298 -6.15 -10.37 -8.53
CA ILE A 298 -6.51 -9.56 -9.71
C ILE A 298 -5.46 -9.69 -10.83
N PRO A 299 -4.15 -9.50 -10.60
CA PRO A 299 -3.12 -9.70 -11.62
C PRO A 299 -3.14 -11.08 -12.24
N CYS A 300 -3.22 -12.12 -11.40
CA CYS A 300 -3.22 -13.49 -11.91
C CYS A 300 -4.48 -13.71 -12.73
N PHE A 301 -5.66 -13.33 -12.24
CA PHE A 301 -6.91 -13.48 -13.00
C PHE A 301 -6.86 -12.76 -14.36
N VAL A 302 -6.40 -11.51 -14.38
CA VAL A 302 -6.27 -10.71 -15.61
C VAL A 302 -5.26 -11.35 -16.58
N TYR A 303 -4.10 -11.77 -16.09
CA TYR A 303 -3.08 -12.44 -16.90
C TYR A 303 -3.59 -13.76 -17.48
N LEU A 304 -4.26 -14.57 -16.66
CA LEU A 304 -4.80 -15.85 -17.09
C LEU A 304 -5.81 -15.66 -18.22
N ASN A 305 -6.69 -14.66 -18.11
CA ASN A 305 -7.66 -14.32 -19.14
C ASN A 305 -7.00 -13.84 -20.44
N ILE A 306 -6.00 -12.96 -20.36
CA ILE A 306 -5.27 -12.48 -21.54
C ILE A 306 -4.66 -13.66 -22.33
N CYS A 307 -4.12 -14.67 -21.64
CA CYS A 307 -3.57 -15.85 -22.29
C CYS A 307 -4.63 -16.78 -22.90
N TYR A 308 -5.87 -16.78 -22.37
CA TYR A 308 -6.94 -17.71 -22.76
C TYR A 308 -7.97 -17.12 -23.71
N THR A 309 -8.06 -15.80 -23.84
CA THR A 309 -9.03 -15.17 -24.73
C THR A 309 -8.57 -15.36 -26.18
N PRO A 310 -9.32 -16.09 -27.04
CA PRO A 310 -8.96 -16.21 -28.45
C PRO A 310 -9.12 -14.84 -29.13
N VAL A 311 -8.13 -14.46 -29.96
CA VAL A 311 -8.27 -13.32 -30.88
C VAL A 311 -9.49 -13.62 -31.77
N PRO A 312 -10.47 -12.71 -31.91
CA PRO A 312 -11.57 -12.92 -32.83
C PRO A 312 -11.01 -13.20 -34.23
N ASP A 313 -11.41 -14.32 -34.84
CA ASP A 313 -10.89 -14.82 -36.13
C ASP A 313 -11.03 -13.85 -37.33
N GLY A 314 -11.64 -12.67 -37.13
CA GLY A 314 -11.81 -11.65 -38.17
C GLY A 314 -10.57 -10.80 -38.47
N ALA A 315 -9.50 -10.82 -37.65
CA ALA A 315 -8.31 -10.00 -37.89
C ALA A 315 -7.29 -10.65 -38.84
N THR A 316 -7.50 -11.91 -39.25
CA THR A 316 -6.54 -12.67 -40.08
C THR A 316 -7.05 -12.97 -41.49
N GLN A 317 -8.24 -12.48 -41.87
CA GLN A 317 -8.84 -12.69 -43.20
C GLN A 317 -9.26 -11.39 -43.91
N GLY A 318 -8.58 -10.28 -43.66
CA GLY A 318 -8.78 -9.01 -44.38
C GLY A 318 -7.72 -8.70 -45.43
N GLY A 319 -6.77 -9.60 -45.69
CA GLY A 319 -5.68 -9.38 -46.64
C GLY A 319 -5.89 -10.13 -47.95
N LEU A 320 -6.80 -9.67 -48.80
CA LEU A 320 -6.82 -9.86 -50.27
C LEU A 320 -8.19 -9.43 -50.81
N GLU A 321 -8.41 -8.13 -50.99
CA GLU A 321 -9.07 -7.51 -52.16
C GLU A 321 -9.38 -6.02 -51.90
N SER A 322 -9.04 -5.19 -52.88
CA SER A 322 -9.36 -3.76 -53.05
C SER A 322 -8.59 -2.70 -52.23
N SER A 323 -7.51 -2.24 -52.87
CA SER A 323 -7.09 -0.84 -53.09
C SER A 323 -7.68 0.31 -52.25
N ASN A 324 -6.74 1.11 -51.73
CA ASN A 324 -6.77 2.55 -51.45
C ASN A 324 -7.41 3.07 -50.13
N GLU A 325 -6.56 3.84 -49.42
CA GLU A 325 -6.84 4.83 -48.36
C GLU A 325 -7.11 4.32 -46.93
N LEU A 326 -6.08 4.37 -46.06
CA LEU A 326 -6.05 4.98 -44.70
C LEU A 326 -4.82 4.49 -43.88
N GLU A 327 -3.63 5.02 -44.18
CA GLU A 327 -2.42 4.83 -43.36
C GLU A 327 -2.45 5.72 -42.11
N ALA A 328 -3.12 5.26 -41.05
CA ALA A 328 -2.95 5.79 -39.68
C ALA A 328 -3.50 4.86 -38.59
N LYS A 329 -4.30 3.83 -38.94
CA LYS A 329 -5.01 2.98 -37.97
C LYS A 329 -4.43 1.57 -37.84
N ASP A 330 -3.67 1.11 -38.84
CA ASP A 330 -3.08 -0.24 -38.87
C ASP A 330 -1.89 -0.41 -37.92
N ASP A 331 -1.11 0.66 -37.65
CA ASP A 331 0.11 0.54 -36.85
C ASP A 331 -0.19 0.23 -35.37
N ASP A 332 -1.24 0.84 -34.79
CA ASP A 332 -1.68 0.58 -33.42
C ASP A 332 -2.31 -0.83 -33.28
N GLN A 333 -3.11 -1.28 -34.26
CA GLN A 333 -3.73 -2.62 -34.24
C GLN A 333 -2.71 -3.75 -34.44
N HIS A 334 -1.70 -3.53 -35.29
CA HIS A 334 -0.66 -4.52 -35.54
C HIS A 334 0.32 -4.64 -34.36
N GLU A 335 0.57 -3.55 -33.62
CA GLU A 335 1.38 -3.53 -32.39
C GLU A 335 0.66 -4.22 -31.22
N GLU A 336 -0.65 -3.97 -31.04
CA GLU A 336 -1.48 -4.65 -30.02
C GLU A 336 -1.51 -6.16 -30.24
N THR A 337 -1.76 -6.58 -31.49
CA THR A 337 -1.82 -8.01 -31.89
C THR A 337 -0.46 -8.70 -31.71
N SER A 338 0.64 -8.00 -31.98
CA SER A 338 2.03 -8.47 -31.77
C SER A 338 2.38 -8.66 -30.29
N LEU A 339 1.93 -7.74 -29.41
CA LEU A 339 2.13 -7.83 -27.96
C LEU A 339 1.35 -9.02 -27.37
N PHE A 340 0.08 -9.18 -27.72
CA PHE A 340 -0.74 -10.32 -27.29
C PHE A 340 -0.16 -11.65 -27.78
N CYS A 341 0.37 -11.70 -29.00
CA CYS A 341 1.04 -12.88 -29.54
C CYS A 341 2.38 -13.19 -28.82
N LYS A 342 3.14 -12.16 -28.41
CA LYS A 342 4.35 -12.32 -27.57
C LYS A 342 4.02 -12.83 -26.17
N LEU A 343 3.00 -12.28 -25.51
CA LEU A 343 2.53 -12.74 -24.19
C LEU A 343 2.03 -14.19 -24.25
N ARG A 344 1.36 -14.59 -25.34
CA ARG A 344 0.90 -15.97 -25.57
C ARG A 344 2.05 -16.99 -25.71
N LYS A 345 3.25 -16.58 -26.12
CA LYS A 345 4.39 -17.50 -26.33
C LYS A 345 5.14 -17.85 -25.04
N GLN A 346 4.81 -17.22 -23.90
CA GLN A 346 5.35 -17.52 -22.56
C GLN A 346 4.53 -18.64 -21.87
N SER A 347 4.58 -19.87 -22.37
CA SER A 347 3.80 -21.00 -21.80
C SER A 347 4.21 -21.41 -20.38
N LEU A 348 5.43 -21.07 -19.95
CA LEU A 348 5.97 -21.37 -18.62
C LEU A 348 5.36 -20.47 -17.52
N GLU A 349 4.87 -19.29 -17.88
CA GLU A 349 4.41 -18.28 -16.91
C GLU A 349 2.93 -18.46 -16.53
N TRP A 350 2.12 -19.07 -17.40
CA TRP A 350 0.69 -19.28 -17.13
C TRP A 350 0.43 -20.31 -16.01
N HIS A 351 1.22 -21.37 -15.94
CA HIS A 351 1.15 -22.34 -14.84
C HIS A 351 1.52 -21.69 -13.50
N GLY A 352 2.50 -20.79 -13.50
CA GLY A 352 2.89 -20.01 -12.32
C GLY A 352 1.78 -19.06 -11.86
N ALA A 353 1.15 -18.33 -12.79
CA ALA A 353 0.02 -17.45 -12.49
C ALA A 353 -1.20 -18.24 -11.94
N LEU A 354 -1.47 -19.43 -12.49
CA LEU A 354 -2.57 -20.27 -12.03
C LEU A 354 -2.30 -20.82 -10.62
N ALA A 355 -1.07 -21.28 -10.38
CA ALA A 355 -0.64 -21.73 -9.06
C ALA A 355 -0.74 -20.61 -8.03
N LEU A 356 -0.25 -19.40 -8.34
CA LEU A 356 -0.35 -18.23 -7.46
C LEU A 356 -1.80 -17.84 -7.18
N PHE A 357 -2.67 -17.87 -8.19
CA PHE A 357 -4.10 -17.62 -8.01
C PHE A 357 -4.74 -18.63 -7.05
N ILE A 358 -4.54 -19.94 -7.27
CA ILE A 358 -5.10 -20.99 -6.41
C ILE A 358 -4.54 -20.91 -4.99
N ILE A 359 -3.22 -20.71 -4.85
CA ILE A 359 -2.57 -20.53 -3.56
C ILE A 359 -3.18 -19.32 -2.84
N SER A 360 -3.37 -18.19 -3.53
CA SER A 360 -3.98 -17.00 -2.92
C SER A 360 -5.44 -17.20 -2.47
N LEU A 361 -6.20 -18.07 -3.14
CA LEU A 361 -7.57 -18.37 -2.71
C LEU A 361 -7.62 -19.26 -1.47
N ILE A 362 -6.61 -20.10 -1.24
CA ILE A 362 -6.57 -21.03 -0.09
C ILE A 362 -5.83 -20.42 1.09
N PHE A 363 -4.69 -19.78 0.83
CA PHE A 363 -3.74 -19.32 1.83
C PHE A 363 -4.28 -18.14 2.66
N PHE A 364 -5.05 -17.25 2.05
CA PHE A 364 -5.55 -16.06 2.75
C PHE A 364 -6.74 -16.32 3.68
N PRO A 365 -7.70 -17.19 3.37
CA PRO A 365 -8.66 -17.69 4.36
C PRO A 365 -7.98 -18.35 5.57
N LEU A 366 -6.85 -19.05 5.35
CA LEU A 366 -6.06 -19.62 6.44
C LEU A 366 -5.41 -18.53 7.30
N CYS A 367 -4.84 -17.48 6.68
CA CYS A 367 -4.32 -16.31 7.41
C CYS A 367 -5.41 -15.59 8.20
N LEU A 368 -6.61 -15.43 7.63
CA LEU A 368 -7.76 -14.84 8.31
C LEU A 368 -8.20 -15.70 9.51
N THR A 369 -8.19 -17.03 9.35
CA THR A 369 -8.51 -17.95 10.45
C THR A 369 -7.47 -17.86 11.56
N GLY A 370 -6.18 -17.78 11.22
CA GLY A 370 -5.10 -17.53 12.16
C GLY A 370 -5.29 -16.21 12.92
N LEU A 371 -5.59 -15.12 12.20
CA LEU A 371 -5.87 -13.81 12.79
C LEU A 371 -7.06 -13.85 13.77
N ILE A 372 -8.17 -14.46 13.37
CA ILE A 372 -9.35 -14.59 14.24
C ILE A 372 -9.02 -15.42 15.49
N ASN A 373 -8.24 -16.50 15.34
CA ASN A 373 -7.82 -17.33 16.46
C ASN A 373 -6.91 -16.57 17.44
N ASP A 374 -5.99 -15.75 16.93
CA ASP A 374 -5.14 -14.90 17.78
C ASP A 374 -5.98 -13.82 18.49
N LEU A 375 -6.92 -13.16 17.79
CA LEU A 375 -7.80 -12.15 18.39
C LEU A 375 -8.79 -12.71 19.43
N VAL A 376 -9.13 -14.00 19.35
CA VAL A 376 -9.99 -14.68 20.32
C VAL A 376 -9.19 -15.24 21.51
N SER A 377 -7.89 -15.50 21.31
CA SER A 377 -7.02 -16.05 22.35
C SER A 377 -6.24 -15.00 23.14
N ALA A 378 -6.13 -13.77 22.61
CA ALA A 378 -5.67 -12.56 23.32
C ALA A 378 -6.78 -11.96 24.19
#